data_AF-A0A2D6CVK1-F1
#
_entry.id   AF-A0A2D6CVK1-F1
#
_cell.length_a   1.000
_cell.length_b   1.000
_cell.length_c   1.000
_cell.angle_alpha   90.00
_cell.angle_beta   90.00
_cell.angle_gamma   90.00
#
_symmetry.space_group_name_H-M   'P 1'
#
loop_
_entity.id
_entity.type
_entity.pdbx_description
1 polymer ?
#
loop_
_entity_poly.entity_id
_entity_poly.type
_entity_poly.pdbx_seq_one_letter_code
_entity_poly.pdbx_strand_id
1 'polypeptide(L)'
;MLERAPQEDDPSERAHGWWVPHQHSEWQHVGGLGEWVQQQGDLPDPRKMLDVTSPGDQSRWIPLRGTFGWEEPTSAADDTHYMQRCRLALHVQAYVVRSEHLEAVRRWCAAQEPTRWSMPEPVNVHEAFHREFPWAFAWGHEYPSCDEWVAALDQELPHPVFPATAQFSLGVSGDCSGAATRIAVPSPWLCRRLALRHGGADGAFTDAGGATVVVDPSVTKGGSQAVLIRADQLRAFLARGDRGILWEARWLKQVIGGWNDLDAYGSMDVCGIYTMDESGGFSGSAKSEHTPPSAS
;
A
#
# COMPACT_ATOMS: atom_id res chain seq x y z
N MET A 1 13.72 -44.05 -8.86
CA MET A 1 12.71 -43.15 -8.26
C MET A 1 12.96 -41.80 -8.89
N LEU A 2 12.18 -41.45 -9.91
CA LEU A 2 12.41 -40.26 -10.74
C LEU A 2 12.00 -39.02 -9.94
N GLU A 3 12.96 -38.14 -9.68
CA GLU A 3 12.73 -36.79 -9.16
C GLU A 3 11.83 -36.04 -10.16
N ARG A 4 10.67 -35.57 -9.68
CA ARG A 4 9.85 -34.64 -10.45
C ARG A 4 10.65 -33.33 -10.54
N ALA A 5 10.90 -32.89 -11.77
CA ALA A 5 11.38 -31.55 -12.04
C ALA A 5 10.45 -30.52 -11.36
N PRO A 6 10.99 -29.41 -10.84
CA PRO A 6 10.15 -28.30 -10.40
C PRO A 6 9.28 -27.86 -11.58
N GLN A 7 7.99 -27.77 -11.32
CA GLN A 7 7.00 -27.27 -12.27
C GLN A 7 7.45 -25.87 -12.70
N GLU A 8 7.63 -25.65 -14.00
CA GLU A 8 8.01 -24.33 -14.52
C GLU A 8 6.87 -23.34 -14.20
N ASP A 9 7.15 -22.43 -13.27
CA ASP A 9 6.23 -21.34 -12.90
C ASP A 9 5.94 -20.45 -14.13
N ASP A 10 4.67 -20.08 -14.31
CA ASP A 10 4.18 -19.25 -15.41
C ASP A 10 4.90 -17.89 -15.45
N PRO A 11 5.51 -17.49 -16.59
CA PRO A 11 6.16 -16.19 -16.75
C PRO A 11 5.26 -14.98 -16.41
N SER A 12 3.94 -15.12 -16.50
CA SER A 12 2.99 -14.05 -16.17
C SER A 12 2.92 -13.76 -14.66
N GLU A 13 3.24 -14.73 -13.79
CA GLU A 13 3.35 -14.52 -12.34
C GLU A 13 4.58 -13.69 -11.95
N ARG A 14 5.62 -13.65 -12.81
CA ARG A 14 6.86 -12.92 -12.55
C ARG A 14 6.74 -11.41 -12.72
N ALA A 15 5.79 -10.91 -13.51
CA ALA A 15 5.75 -9.49 -13.84
C ALA A 15 5.27 -8.59 -12.68
N HIS A 16 4.42 -9.11 -11.80
CA HIS A 16 3.81 -8.31 -10.71
C HIS A 16 3.96 -8.90 -9.30
N GLY A 17 4.41 -10.17 -9.17
CA GLY A 17 4.55 -10.85 -7.89
C GLY A 17 3.22 -11.40 -7.35
N TRP A 18 3.27 -12.52 -6.62
CA TRP A 18 2.07 -13.23 -6.12
C TRP A 18 1.17 -12.41 -5.18
N TRP A 19 1.68 -11.30 -4.65
CA TRP A 19 0.97 -10.39 -3.75
C TRP A 19 0.22 -9.27 -4.49
N VAL A 20 0.18 -9.32 -5.83
CA VAL A 20 -0.63 -8.43 -6.66
C VAL A 20 -1.74 -9.25 -7.33
N PRO A 21 -2.90 -9.43 -6.66
CA PRO A 21 -3.94 -10.36 -7.11
C PRO A 21 -4.74 -9.83 -8.31
N HIS A 22 -4.59 -8.55 -8.67
CA HIS A 22 -5.27 -7.92 -9.78
C HIS A 22 -4.30 -7.58 -10.92
N GLN A 23 -4.58 -8.12 -12.10
CA GLN A 23 -3.93 -7.74 -13.35
C GLN A 23 -4.90 -6.88 -14.16
N HIS A 24 -4.59 -5.60 -14.33
CA HIS A 24 -5.42 -4.69 -15.12
C HIS A 24 -5.10 -4.85 -16.62
N SER A 25 -6.10 -5.20 -17.42
CA SER A 25 -5.97 -5.42 -18.87
C SER A 25 -7.00 -4.63 -19.70
N GLU A 26 -7.93 -3.94 -19.06
CA GLU A 26 -9.03 -3.22 -19.70
C GLU A 26 -8.63 -1.77 -20.02
N TRP A 27 -7.90 -1.58 -21.12
CA TRP A 27 -7.43 -0.26 -21.58
C TRP A 27 -8.31 0.36 -22.68
N GLN A 28 -9.48 -0.22 -22.95
CA GLN A 28 -10.36 0.26 -24.01
C GLN A 28 -10.93 1.63 -23.65
N HIS A 29 -10.73 2.60 -24.54
CA HIS A 29 -11.25 3.96 -24.45
C HIS A 29 -12.28 4.21 -25.56
N VAL A 30 -13.39 3.46 -25.56
CA VAL A 30 -14.44 3.51 -26.61
C VAL A 30 -15.02 4.93 -26.75
N GLY A 31 -15.05 5.71 -25.67
CA GLY A 31 -15.46 7.12 -25.63
C GLY A 31 -14.32 8.14 -25.66
N GLY A 32 -13.07 7.69 -25.85
CA GLY A 32 -11.86 8.51 -25.76
C GLY A 32 -11.28 8.64 -24.35
N LEU A 33 -10.10 9.26 -24.25
CA LEU A 33 -9.30 9.32 -23.02
C LEU A 33 -10.00 10.10 -21.87
N GLY A 34 -10.71 11.18 -22.19
CA GLY A 34 -11.44 11.97 -21.20
C GLY A 34 -12.59 11.20 -20.53
N GLU A 35 -13.26 10.32 -21.26
CA GLU A 35 -14.29 9.44 -20.69
C GLU A 35 -13.65 8.31 -19.87
N TRP A 36 -12.52 7.75 -20.33
CA TRP A 36 -11.77 6.74 -19.59
C TRP A 36 -11.30 7.23 -18.21
N VAL A 37 -10.85 8.49 -18.09
CA VAL A 37 -10.45 9.05 -16.78
C VAL A 37 -11.60 9.04 -15.78
N GLN A 38 -12.84 9.27 -16.23
CA GLN A 38 -14.02 9.39 -15.39
C GLN A 38 -14.70 8.05 -15.05
N GLN A 39 -14.38 6.98 -15.78
CA GLN A 39 -15.01 5.67 -15.55
C GLN A 39 -14.44 4.99 -14.28
N GLN A 40 -15.33 4.38 -13.50
CA GLN A 40 -14.98 3.67 -12.25
C GLN A 40 -15.09 2.14 -12.35
N GLY A 41 -15.68 1.62 -13.43
CA GLY A 41 -15.98 0.19 -13.57
C GLY A 41 -14.75 -0.71 -13.64
N ASP A 42 -13.61 -0.15 -14.01
CA ASP A 42 -12.31 -0.81 -14.16
C ASP A 42 -11.42 -0.72 -12.90
N LEU A 43 -11.89 -0.06 -11.82
CA LEU A 43 -11.13 0.07 -10.60
C LEU A 43 -10.98 -1.28 -9.87
N PRO A 44 -9.76 -1.69 -9.48
CA PRO A 44 -9.53 -2.89 -8.69
C PRO A 44 -10.31 -2.84 -7.37
N ASP A 45 -11.05 -3.91 -7.08
CA ASP A 45 -11.73 -4.04 -5.79
C ASP A 45 -10.68 -4.18 -4.67
N PRO A 46 -10.56 -3.21 -3.75
CA PRO A 46 -9.53 -3.23 -2.74
C PRO A 46 -9.72 -4.39 -1.76
N ARG A 47 -10.93 -4.93 -1.59
CA ARG A 47 -11.16 -6.10 -0.72
C ARG A 47 -10.43 -7.33 -1.25
N LYS A 48 -10.29 -7.46 -2.57
CA LYS A 48 -9.51 -8.51 -3.20
C LYS A 48 -8.00 -8.25 -3.08
N MET A 49 -7.61 -6.98 -3.07
CA MET A 49 -6.21 -6.58 -2.85
C MET A 49 -5.76 -6.80 -1.40
N LEU A 50 -6.70 -6.77 -0.44
CA LEU A 50 -6.41 -6.90 0.99
C LEU A 50 -6.29 -8.35 1.49
N ASP A 51 -6.47 -9.35 0.64
CA ASP A 51 -6.44 -10.77 1.00
C ASP A 51 -5.71 -11.59 -0.06
N VAL A 52 -4.42 -11.80 0.15
CA VAL A 52 -3.54 -12.46 -0.82
C VAL A 52 -3.08 -13.81 -0.31
N THR A 53 -3.02 -14.79 -1.21
CA THR A 53 -2.60 -16.15 -0.88
C THR A 53 -1.24 -16.45 -1.51
N SER A 54 -0.29 -16.87 -0.68
CA SER A 54 1.01 -17.34 -1.13
C SER A 54 0.86 -18.66 -1.89
N PRO A 55 1.32 -18.76 -3.14
CA PRO A 55 1.16 -19.98 -3.93
C PRO A 55 1.98 -21.15 -3.35
N GLY A 56 3.11 -20.87 -2.71
CA GLY A 56 4.04 -21.90 -2.24
C GLY A 56 3.53 -22.73 -1.06
N ASP A 57 2.87 -22.09 -0.09
CA ASP A 57 2.41 -22.73 1.15
C ASP A 57 0.92 -22.50 1.44
N GLN A 58 0.20 -21.89 0.50
CA GLN A 58 -1.23 -21.56 0.62
C GLN A 58 -1.55 -20.67 1.83
N SER A 59 -0.55 -19.99 2.39
CA SER A 59 -0.77 -19.08 3.50
C SER A 59 -1.42 -17.77 3.07
N ARG A 60 -2.28 -17.24 3.93
CA ARG A 60 -2.98 -15.97 3.68
C ARG A 60 -2.28 -14.80 4.34
N TRP A 61 -2.19 -13.71 3.59
CA TRP A 61 -1.53 -12.48 3.98
C TRP A 61 -2.41 -11.28 3.67
N ILE A 62 -2.25 -10.23 4.47
CA ILE A 62 -3.01 -8.98 4.38
C ILE A 62 -1.99 -7.85 4.23
N PRO A 63 -2.08 -7.00 3.20
CA PRO A 63 -1.25 -5.81 3.11
C PRO A 63 -1.54 -4.82 4.24
N LEU A 64 -0.51 -4.43 4.97
CA LEU A 64 -0.50 -3.25 5.85
C LEU A 64 -0.19 -1.97 5.06
N ARG A 65 0.59 -2.09 3.98
CA ARG A 65 0.82 -1.04 2.99
C ARG A 65 1.02 -1.68 1.63
N GLY A 66 0.59 -1.04 0.56
CA GLY A 66 0.82 -1.50 -0.80
C GLY A 66 0.77 -0.35 -1.81
N THR A 67 1.68 -0.34 -2.78
CA THR A 67 1.66 0.59 -3.90
C THR A 67 1.62 -0.20 -5.19
N PHE A 68 0.48 -0.18 -5.87
CA PHE A 68 0.21 -0.93 -7.09
C PHE A 68 0.01 0.05 -8.24
N GLY A 69 0.57 -0.27 -9.40
CA GLY A 69 0.48 0.58 -10.57
C GLY A 69 0.31 -0.25 -11.82
N TRP A 70 -0.55 0.24 -12.70
CA TRP A 70 -0.80 -0.32 -14.02
C TRP A 70 -0.72 0.82 -15.03
N GLU A 71 -0.02 0.59 -16.12
CA GLU A 71 0.08 1.52 -17.24
C GLU A 71 -0.32 0.79 -18.51
N GLU A 72 -1.00 1.50 -19.40
CA GLU A 72 -1.36 1.00 -20.71
C GLU A 72 -0.09 0.56 -21.47
N PRO A 73 -0.03 -0.71 -21.93
CA PRO A 73 1.15 -1.24 -22.61
C PRO A 73 1.48 -0.45 -23.87
N THR A 74 2.76 -0.22 -24.11
CA THR A 74 3.26 0.38 -25.35
C THR A 74 4.07 -0.65 -26.13
N SER A 75 4.09 -0.54 -27.46
CA SER A 75 5.00 -1.33 -28.27
C SER A 75 6.43 -0.83 -28.12
N ALA A 76 7.42 -1.66 -28.44
CA ALA A 76 8.84 -1.27 -28.38
C ALA A 76 9.22 -0.17 -29.40
N ALA A 77 8.36 0.08 -30.40
CA ALA A 77 8.55 1.13 -31.40
C ALA A 77 7.98 2.48 -30.96
N ASP A 78 7.19 2.52 -29.89
CA ASP A 78 6.50 3.74 -29.45
C ASP A 78 7.41 4.58 -28.56
N ASP A 79 7.48 5.88 -28.85
CA ASP A 79 8.10 6.83 -27.94
C ASP A 79 7.10 7.20 -26.84
N THR A 80 7.29 6.58 -25.69
CA THR A 80 6.45 6.75 -24.49
C THR A 80 6.38 8.19 -23.97
N HIS A 81 7.30 9.08 -24.35
CA HIS A 81 7.22 10.49 -23.99
C HIS A 81 6.19 11.27 -24.83
N TYR A 82 5.97 10.87 -26.09
CA TYR A 82 5.07 11.57 -27.00
C TYR A 82 3.69 10.91 -27.09
N MET A 83 3.56 9.64 -26.71
CA MET A 83 2.29 8.93 -26.76
C MET A 83 1.50 9.10 -25.46
N GLN A 84 0.25 9.55 -25.58
CA GLN A 84 -0.70 9.55 -24.47
C GLN A 84 -1.08 8.12 -24.11
N ARG A 85 -1.10 7.82 -22.83
CA ARG A 85 -1.40 6.48 -22.32
C ARG A 85 -2.08 6.54 -20.97
N CYS A 86 -2.88 5.55 -20.67
CA CYS A 86 -3.63 5.49 -19.43
C CYS A 86 -2.75 4.97 -18.27
N ARG A 87 -2.87 5.59 -17.10
CA ARG A 87 -2.26 5.11 -15.85
C ARG A 87 -3.29 5.02 -14.75
N LEU A 88 -3.27 3.87 -14.07
CA LEU A 88 -4.04 3.60 -12.87
C LEU A 88 -3.06 3.26 -11.74
N ALA A 89 -3.18 3.94 -10.61
CA ALA A 89 -2.45 3.61 -9.40
C ALA A 89 -3.44 3.29 -8.27
N LEU A 90 -3.05 2.37 -7.39
CA LEU A 90 -3.72 2.08 -6.13
C LEU A 90 -2.70 2.09 -4.99
N HIS A 91 -2.92 2.93 -3.99
CA HIS A 91 -2.20 2.90 -2.72
C HIS A 91 -3.11 2.41 -1.62
N VAL A 92 -2.63 1.48 -0.80
CA VAL A 92 -3.33 1.02 0.41
C VAL A 92 -2.45 1.25 1.63
N GLN A 93 -3.04 1.74 2.70
CA GLN A 93 -2.35 1.97 3.98
C GLN A 93 -3.27 1.63 5.15
N ALA A 94 -2.77 0.80 6.06
CA ALA A 94 -3.48 0.35 7.23
C ALA A 94 -3.21 1.23 8.45
N TYR A 95 -4.25 1.39 9.26
CA TYR A 95 -4.24 2.14 10.51
C TYR A 95 -4.94 1.35 11.61
N VAL A 96 -4.26 1.21 12.73
CA VAL A 96 -4.83 0.63 13.95
C VAL A 96 -5.52 1.72 14.75
N VAL A 97 -6.70 1.40 15.27
CA VAL A 97 -7.53 2.28 16.09
C VAL A 97 -8.03 1.52 17.30
N ARG A 98 -8.48 2.21 18.36
CA ARG A 98 -9.19 1.53 19.44
C ARG A 98 -10.53 1.02 18.90
N SER A 99 -10.93 -0.19 19.29
CA SER A 99 -12.19 -0.79 18.81
C SER A 99 -13.40 0.12 19.04
N GLU A 100 -13.46 0.74 20.22
CA GLU A 100 -14.51 1.69 20.61
C GLU A 100 -14.59 2.94 19.72
N HIS A 101 -13.49 3.32 19.06
CA HIS A 101 -13.41 4.50 18.20
C HIS A 101 -13.48 4.17 16.70
N LEU A 102 -13.37 2.89 16.32
CA LEU A 102 -13.25 2.46 14.92
C LEU A 102 -14.35 3.05 14.04
N GLU A 103 -15.59 2.95 14.50
CA GLU A 103 -16.74 3.39 13.73
C GLU A 103 -16.80 4.94 13.61
N ALA A 104 -16.42 5.67 14.66
CA ALA A 104 -16.35 7.12 14.62
C ALA A 104 -15.28 7.61 13.63
N VAL A 105 -14.09 7.01 13.66
CA VAL A 105 -13.01 7.31 12.71
C VAL A 105 -13.43 6.94 11.29
N ARG A 106 -13.95 5.72 11.07
CA ARG A 106 -14.43 5.26 9.75
C ARG A 106 -15.44 6.22 9.13
N ARG A 107 -16.46 6.64 9.87
CA ARG A 107 -17.48 7.57 9.37
C ARG A 107 -16.89 8.93 9.02
N TRP A 108 -16.00 9.44 9.87
CA TRP A 108 -15.37 10.72 9.63
C TRP A 108 -14.49 10.68 8.39
N CYS A 109 -13.68 9.63 8.19
CA CYS A 109 -12.87 9.46 6.99
C CYS A 109 -13.75 9.34 5.73
N ALA A 110 -14.85 8.58 5.80
CA ALA A 110 -15.78 8.42 4.68
C ALA A 110 -16.51 9.70 4.27
N ALA A 111 -16.57 10.71 5.15
CA ALA A 111 -17.17 12.01 4.86
C ALA A 111 -16.23 12.96 4.10
N GLN A 112 -14.91 12.69 4.12
CA GLN A 112 -13.91 13.60 3.56
C GLN A 112 -13.95 13.66 2.01
N GLU A 113 -13.31 14.68 1.46
CA GLU A 113 -13.11 14.83 0.01
C GLU A 113 -11.80 14.15 -0.43
N PRO A 114 -11.83 13.26 -1.44
CA PRO A 114 -10.66 12.53 -1.91
C PRO A 114 -9.45 13.39 -2.29
N THR A 115 -9.61 14.64 -2.74
CA THR A 115 -8.45 15.47 -3.10
C THR A 115 -7.94 16.34 -1.93
N ARG A 116 -8.79 16.64 -0.95
CA ARG A 116 -8.48 17.62 0.11
C ARG A 116 -7.87 17.02 1.37
N TRP A 117 -8.11 15.75 1.61
CA TRP A 117 -7.74 15.14 2.88
C TRP A 117 -7.14 13.75 2.68
N SER A 118 -6.17 13.39 3.51
CA SER A 118 -5.56 12.07 3.61
C SER A 118 -5.43 11.65 5.05
N MET A 119 -5.44 10.35 5.32
CA MET A 119 -4.97 9.84 6.60
C MET A 119 -3.51 10.27 6.87
N PRO A 120 -3.06 10.31 8.14
CA PRO A 120 -1.69 10.65 8.49
C PRO A 120 -0.69 9.72 7.80
N GLU A 121 0.37 10.28 7.21
CA GLU A 121 1.42 9.47 6.62
C GLU A 121 2.21 8.71 7.70
N PRO A 122 2.68 7.48 7.41
CA PRO A 122 3.66 6.81 8.27
C PRO A 122 4.92 7.64 8.47
N VAL A 123 5.61 7.42 9.60
CA VAL A 123 6.92 8.04 9.81
C VAL A 123 7.88 7.68 8.67
N ASN A 124 8.59 8.70 8.19
CA ASN A 124 9.69 8.54 7.25
C ASN A 124 11.03 8.56 7.99
N VAL A 125 11.81 7.50 7.82
CA VAL A 125 13.05 7.21 8.51
C VAL A 125 14.23 7.46 7.58
N HIS A 126 15.12 8.35 8.01
CA HIS A 126 16.30 8.74 7.25
C HIS A 126 17.63 8.40 7.95
N GLU A 127 17.66 8.48 9.28
CA GLU A 127 18.91 8.50 10.06
C GLU A 127 19.07 7.27 10.98
N ALA A 128 18.52 6.13 10.58
CA ALA A 128 18.64 4.88 11.33
C ALA A 128 19.00 3.71 10.43
N PHE A 129 19.86 2.81 10.93
CA PHE A 129 20.16 1.57 10.24
C PHE A 129 18.94 0.63 10.26
N HIS A 130 18.54 0.15 9.08
CA HIS A 130 17.35 -0.71 8.91
C HIS A 130 17.34 -1.93 9.85
N ARG A 131 18.48 -2.61 10.04
CA ARG A 131 18.60 -3.82 10.89
C ARG A 131 18.62 -3.53 12.40
N GLU A 132 18.80 -2.27 12.78
CA GLU A 132 18.78 -1.82 14.18
C GLU A 132 17.39 -1.32 14.62
N PHE A 133 16.57 -0.94 13.65
CA PHE A 133 15.19 -0.54 13.88
C PHE A 133 14.31 -1.71 14.38
N PRO A 134 13.34 -1.46 15.28
CA PRO A 134 13.10 -0.25 16.06
C PRO A 134 13.75 -0.32 17.47
N TRP A 135 14.69 -1.24 17.72
CA TRP A 135 15.17 -1.54 19.09
C TRP A 135 16.43 -0.79 19.50
N ALA A 136 17.19 -0.24 18.56
CA ALA A 136 18.40 0.50 18.92
C ALA A 136 18.09 1.77 19.72
N PHE A 137 19.02 2.14 20.59
CA PHE A 137 18.92 3.36 21.38
C PHE A 137 18.86 4.62 20.51
N ALA A 138 19.69 4.68 19.46
CA ALA A 138 19.73 5.81 18.52
C ALA A 138 18.37 6.04 17.86
N TRP A 139 17.64 4.98 17.54
CA TRP A 139 16.28 5.07 17.01
C TRP A 139 15.33 5.82 17.97
N GLY A 140 15.32 5.43 19.25
CA GLY A 140 14.45 6.06 20.25
C GLY A 140 14.79 7.53 20.53
N HIS A 141 16.01 7.96 20.23
CA HIS A 141 16.43 9.35 20.35
C HIS A 141 15.94 10.20 19.17
N GLU A 142 16.12 9.71 17.94
CA GLU A 142 15.76 10.45 16.72
C GLU A 142 14.24 10.44 16.45
N TYR A 143 13.52 9.41 16.91
CA TYR A 143 12.11 9.18 16.60
C TYR A 143 11.24 8.91 17.84
N PRO A 144 11.20 9.83 18.84
CA PRO A 144 10.56 9.58 20.13
C PRO A 144 9.03 9.41 20.06
N SER A 145 8.38 10.00 19.06
CA SER A 145 6.91 9.97 18.89
C SER A 145 6.40 8.76 18.10
N CYS A 146 7.27 7.89 17.58
CA CYS A 146 6.87 6.81 16.66
C CYS A 146 6.18 5.60 17.34
N ASP A 147 5.99 5.69 18.65
CA ASP A 147 5.20 4.75 19.47
C ASP A 147 3.95 5.36 20.06
N GLU A 148 3.68 6.63 19.75
CA GLU A 148 2.56 7.37 20.28
C GLU A 148 1.42 7.39 19.27
N TRP A 149 0.21 7.31 19.80
CA TRP A 149 -0.99 7.45 18.98
C TRP A 149 -0.87 8.78 18.24
N VAL A 150 -1.00 8.75 16.91
CA VAL A 150 -0.95 9.97 16.11
C VAL A 150 -2.24 10.74 16.43
N ALA A 151 -2.12 11.65 17.39
CA ALA A 151 -3.13 12.63 17.70
C ALA A 151 -3.22 13.60 16.53
N ALA A 152 -4.42 14.13 16.32
CA ALA A 152 -4.72 15.15 15.31
C ALA A 152 -3.92 16.42 15.60
N LEU A 153 -2.62 16.44 15.31
CA LEU A 153 -1.81 17.65 15.46
C LEU A 153 -2.07 18.61 14.30
N ASP A 154 -2.54 18.13 13.13
CA ASP A 154 -2.87 18.98 11.98
C ASP A 154 -4.12 18.57 11.16
N GLN A 155 -4.82 17.46 11.49
CA GLN A 155 -5.76 16.80 10.55
C GLN A 155 -7.20 16.52 11.06
N GLU A 156 -7.66 17.15 12.16
CA GLU A 156 -9.08 17.05 12.60
C GLU A 156 -9.66 15.63 12.82
N LEU A 157 -8.82 14.59 12.95
CA LEU A 157 -9.30 13.23 13.23
C LEU A 157 -10.10 13.19 14.56
N PRO A 158 -11.27 12.53 14.59
CA PRO A 158 -12.11 12.51 15.80
C PRO A 158 -11.47 11.72 16.94
N HIS A 159 -10.61 10.75 16.60
CA HIS A 159 -9.83 9.98 17.55
C HIS A 159 -8.45 9.66 16.98
N PRO A 160 -7.44 9.48 17.86
CA PRO A 160 -6.10 9.13 17.41
C PRO A 160 -6.04 7.78 16.69
N VAL A 161 -5.12 7.67 15.74
CA VAL A 161 -4.87 6.47 14.92
C VAL A 161 -3.39 6.10 14.96
N PHE A 162 -3.06 4.87 14.59
CA PHE A 162 -1.68 4.41 14.46
C PHE A 162 -1.43 3.87 13.06
N PRO A 163 -0.55 4.48 12.25
CA PRO A 163 -0.05 3.85 11.04
C PRO A 163 0.54 2.46 11.37
N ALA A 164 0.12 1.42 10.63
CA ALA A 164 0.60 0.06 10.85
C ALA A 164 2.03 -0.16 10.29
N THR A 165 2.56 0.81 9.57
CA THR A 165 3.87 0.76 8.90
C THR A 165 4.73 1.96 9.25
N ALA A 166 6.00 1.89 8.87
CA ALA A 166 6.94 2.99 8.77
C ALA A 166 7.64 2.88 7.41
N GLN A 167 8.27 3.96 6.96
CA GLN A 167 8.97 4.00 5.68
C GLN A 167 10.42 4.42 5.89
N PHE A 168 11.36 3.68 5.35
CA PHE A 168 12.75 4.11 5.20
C PHE A 168 12.91 4.79 3.85
N SER A 169 13.56 5.94 3.83
CA SER A 169 13.94 6.64 2.60
C SER A 169 15.44 6.84 2.57
N LEU A 170 16.12 6.05 1.74
CA LEU A 170 17.54 6.23 1.44
C LEU A 170 17.66 7.18 0.26
N GLY A 171 18.04 8.42 0.55
CA GLY A 171 18.44 9.38 -0.47
C GLY A 171 19.86 9.09 -0.93
N VAL A 172 20.08 9.06 -2.25
CA VAL A 172 21.43 9.23 -2.80
C VAL A 172 21.59 10.72 -3.05
N SER A 173 22.26 11.43 -2.16
CA SER A 173 22.68 12.81 -2.44
C SER A 173 23.89 12.77 -3.36
N GLY A 174 23.78 13.27 -4.60
CA GLY A 174 24.96 13.44 -5.46
C GLY A 174 24.68 13.89 -6.88
N ASP A 175 23.66 13.35 -7.53
CA ASP A 175 23.29 13.72 -8.90
C ASP A 175 21.82 13.38 -9.15
N CYS A 176 21.15 14.15 -10.01
CA CYS A 176 19.71 14.04 -10.29
C CYS A 176 19.33 12.75 -11.07
N SER A 177 20.02 11.63 -10.84
CA SER A 177 19.85 10.36 -11.54
C SER A 177 19.43 9.19 -10.61
N GLY A 178 19.58 9.32 -9.29
CA GLY A 178 19.22 8.28 -8.33
C GLY A 178 17.78 8.40 -7.82
N ALA A 179 16.90 7.46 -8.17
CA ALA A 179 15.62 7.33 -7.48
C ALA A 179 15.87 7.03 -5.99
N ALA A 180 15.34 7.87 -5.10
CA ALA A 180 15.40 7.60 -3.65
C ALA A 180 14.78 6.21 -3.38
N THR A 181 15.56 5.31 -2.78
CA THR A 181 15.08 3.96 -2.49
C THR A 181 14.22 4.02 -1.24
N ARG A 182 12.98 3.56 -1.36
CA ARG A 182 12.01 3.54 -0.28
C ARG A 182 11.71 2.11 0.11
N ILE A 183 11.80 1.79 1.39
CA ILE A 183 11.46 0.47 1.94
C ILE A 183 10.42 0.67 3.02
N ALA A 184 9.25 0.08 2.86
CA ALA A 184 8.23 0.08 3.91
C ALA A 184 8.46 -1.12 4.85
N VAL A 185 8.21 -0.90 6.14
CA VAL A 185 8.35 -1.91 7.20
C VAL A 185 7.14 -1.83 8.15
N PRO A 186 6.86 -2.87 8.97
CA PRO A 186 5.92 -2.72 10.08
C PRO A 186 6.33 -1.58 11.02
N SER A 187 5.35 -0.87 11.58
CA SER A 187 5.63 0.26 12.47
C SER A 187 6.35 -0.19 13.75
N PRO A 188 7.14 0.68 14.40
CA PRO A 188 7.80 0.38 15.67
C PRO A 188 6.83 -0.15 16.73
N TRP A 189 5.67 0.49 16.80
CA TRP A 189 4.59 0.12 17.69
C TRP A 189 4.11 -1.32 17.41
N LEU A 190 3.84 -1.64 16.14
CA LEU A 190 3.37 -2.98 15.75
C LEU A 190 4.43 -4.04 16.01
N CYS A 191 5.69 -3.75 15.69
CA CYS A 191 6.83 -4.62 15.99
C CYS A 191 6.88 -4.98 17.48
N ARG A 192 6.74 -4.00 18.39
CA ARG A 192 6.76 -4.29 19.83
C ARG A 192 5.52 -5.06 20.29
N ARG A 193 4.34 -4.71 19.79
CA ARG A 193 3.09 -5.36 20.21
C ARG A 193 2.96 -6.81 19.75
N LEU A 194 3.57 -7.15 18.62
CA LEU A 194 3.66 -8.52 18.09
C LEU A 194 4.98 -9.22 18.48
N ALA A 195 5.85 -8.56 19.27
CA ALA A 195 7.17 -9.05 19.62
C ALA A 195 7.99 -9.52 18.40
N LEU A 196 7.88 -8.79 17.29
CA LEU A 196 8.59 -9.07 16.06
C LEU A 196 10.10 -8.88 16.25
N ARG A 197 10.87 -9.50 15.38
CA ARG A 197 12.32 -9.31 15.22
C ARG A 197 12.65 -9.29 13.73
N HIS A 198 13.80 -8.72 13.36
CA HIS A 198 14.32 -8.92 12.00
C HIS A 198 14.50 -10.41 11.74
N GLY A 199 13.96 -10.87 10.62
CA GLY A 199 14.17 -12.23 10.12
C GLY A 199 15.53 -12.38 9.42
N GLY A 200 15.87 -13.61 9.04
CA GLY A 200 17.10 -13.87 8.28
C GLY A 200 17.09 -13.25 6.87
N ALA A 201 15.94 -13.28 6.20
CA ALA A 201 15.75 -12.68 4.88
C ALA A 201 15.48 -11.17 4.98
N ASP A 202 15.96 -10.40 4.00
CA ASP A 202 15.64 -8.98 3.90
C ASP A 202 14.13 -8.76 3.70
N GLY A 203 13.60 -7.71 4.33
CA GLY A 203 12.17 -7.38 4.32
C GLY A 203 11.30 -8.28 5.21
N ALA A 204 11.84 -9.34 5.83
CA ALA A 204 11.09 -10.25 6.69
C ALA A 204 11.24 -9.90 8.19
N PHE A 205 10.13 -10.01 8.92
CA PHE A 205 10.06 -9.91 10.38
C PHE A 205 9.41 -11.16 10.96
N THR A 206 10.05 -11.73 11.96
CA THR A 206 9.65 -13.01 12.57
C THR A 206 9.16 -12.84 14.00
N ASP A 207 8.39 -13.79 14.48
CA ASP A 207 8.10 -13.92 15.92
C ASP A 207 9.30 -14.51 16.70
N ALA A 208 9.11 -14.75 17.99
CA ALA A 208 10.12 -15.38 18.85
C ALA A 208 10.43 -16.85 18.50
N GLY A 209 9.52 -17.53 17.80
CA GLY A 209 9.71 -18.89 17.28
C GLY A 209 10.46 -18.93 15.95
N GLY A 210 10.73 -17.77 15.33
CA GLY A 210 11.39 -17.65 14.03
C GLY A 210 10.44 -17.77 12.84
N ALA A 211 9.11 -17.82 13.06
CA ALA A 211 8.15 -17.84 11.97
C ALA A 211 7.96 -16.43 11.40
N THR A 212 7.96 -16.27 10.07
CA THR A 212 7.72 -14.98 9.42
C THR A 212 6.29 -14.53 9.65
N VAL A 213 6.13 -13.36 10.29
CA VAL A 213 4.84 -12.74 10.58
C VAL A 213 4.55 -11.59 9.64
N VAL A 214 5.56 -10.78 9.32
CA VAL A 214 5.46 -9.68 8.36
C VAL A 214 6.55 -9.82 7.31
N VAL A 215 6.25 -9.54 6.05
CA VAL A 215 7.23 -9.54 4.97
C VAL A 215 6.90 -8.50 3.92
N ASP A 216 7.91 -7.81 3.39
CA ASP A 216 7.81 -7.14 2.09
C ASP A 216 8.52 -7.99 1.02
N PRO A 217 7.80 -8.76 0.19
CA PRO A 217 8.41 -9.62 -0.79
C PRO A 217 9.07 -8.85 -1.93
N SER A 218 8.69 -7.58 -2.17
CA SER A 218 9.29 -6.75 -3.22
C SER A 218 10.76 -6.47 -2.97
N VAL A 219 11.20 -6.48 -1.70
CA VAL A 219 12.60 -6.24 -1.31
C VAL A 219 13.54 -7.30 -1.91
N THR A 220 13.06 -8.55 -2.04
CA THR A 220 13.88 -9.66 -2.55
C THR A 220 13.50 -10.10 -3.96
N LYS A 221 12.24 -9.88 -4.36
CA LYS A 221 11.71 -10.36 -5.65
C LYS A 221 11.49 -9.24 -6.68
N GLY A 222 11.63 -7.97 -6.29
CA GLY A 222 11.23 -6.83 -7.10
C GLY A 222 9.71 -6.71 -7.24
N GLY A 223 9.24 -5.74 -8.02
CA GLY A 223 7.82 -5.50 -8.26
C GLY A 223 7.19 -4.49 -7.30
N SER A 224 5.87 -4.55 -7.16
CA SER A 224 5.09 -3.58 -6.37
C SER A 224 5.44 -3.68 -4.88
N GLN A 225 5.77 -2.55 -4.24
CA GLN A 225 6.05 -2.53 -2.79
C GLN A 225 4.80 -2.93 -2.01
N ALA A 226 4.92 -3.91 -1.10
CA ALA A 226 3.81 -4.31 -0.25
C ALA A 226 4.29 -4.91 1.07
N VAL A 227 3.98 -4.26 2.20
CA VAL A 227 4.23 -4.82 3.53
C VAL A 227 3.06 -5.72 3.89
N LEU A 228 3.29 -7.02 3.95
CA LEU A 228 2.25 -8.03 4.18
C LEU A 228 2.37 -8.61 5.59
N ILE A 229 1.24 -8.74 6.31
CA ILE A 229 1.16 -9.47 7.57
C ILE A 229 0.39 -10.78 7.40
N ARG A 230 0.83 -11.83 8.08
CA ARG A 230 0.11 -13.09 8.23
C ARG A 230 -1.32 -12.85 8.71
N ALA A 231 -2.32 -13.33 7.96
CA ALA A 231 -3.73 -13.02 8.24
C ALA A 231 -4.20 -13.56 9.60
N ASP A 232 -3.75 -14.75 9.98
CA ASP A 232 -4.00 -15.36 11.29
C ASP A 232 -3.37 -14.56 12.44
N GLN A 233 -2.15 -14.06 12.25
CA GLN A 233 -1.46 -13.23 13.24
C GLN A 233 -2.16 -11.88 13.44
N LEU A 234 -2.58 -11.23 12.34
CA LEU A 234 -3.35 -9.98 12.42
C LEU A 234 -4.70 -10.20 13.11
N ARG A 235 -5.43 -11.27 12.77
CA ARG A 235 -6.71 -11.58 13.45
C ARG A 235 -6.53 -11.84 14.94
N ALA A 236 -5.56 -12.67 15.31
CA ALA A 236 -5.26 -12.96 16.71
C ALA A 236 -4.85 -11.70 17.50
N PHE A 237 -4.19 -10.76 16.83
CA PHE A 237 -3.82 -9.47 17.39
C PHE A 237 -5.02 -8.57 17.68
N LEU A 238 -5.97 -8.48 16.74
CA LEU A 238 -7.17 -7.65 16.87
C LEU A 238 -8.19 -8.25 17.86
N ALA A 239 -8.28 -9.58 17.92
CA ALA A 239 -9.19 -10.31 18.81
C ALA A 239 -8.89 -10.11 20.33
N ARG A 240 -7.77 -9.47 20.69
CA ARG A 240 -7.45 -9.12 22.09
C ARG A 240 -8.36 -8.02 22.67
N GLY A 241 -9.30 -7.50 21.87
CA GLY A 241 -10.51 -6.81 22.33
C GLY A 241 -10.41 -5.29 22.45
N ASP A 242 -9.22 -4.70 22.29
CA ASP A 242 -9.00 -3.25 22.41
C ASP A 242 -8.69 -2.56 21.07
N ARG A 243 -8.62 -3.30 19.96
CA ARG A 243 -8.15 -2.80 18.65
C ARG A 243 -9.08 -3.12 17.50
N GLY A 244 -9.35 -2.09 16.71
CA GLY A 244 -9.84 -2.18 15.34
C GLY A 244 -8.73 -1.83 14.34
N ILE A 245 -8.99 -2.10 13.07
CA ILE A 245 -8.11 -1.72 11.97
C ILE A 245 -8.96 -1.19 10.81
N LEU A 246 -8.43 -0.18 10.14
CA LEU A 246 -9.00 0.37 8.92
C LEU A 246 -7.90 0.55 7.87
N TRP A 247 -8.29 0.52 6.61
CA TRP A 247 -7.44 0.80 5.46
C TRP A 247 -7.99 2.01 4.73
N GLU A 248 -7.09 2.94 4.42
CA GLU A 248 -7.30 3.89 3.34
C GLU A 248 -6.82 3.24 2.05
N ALA A 249 -7.68 3.20 1.04
CA ALA A 249 -7.37 2.77 -0.32
C ALA A 249 -7.58 3.97 -1.25
N ARG A 250 -6.54 4.37 -1.99
CA ARG A 250 -6.58 5.52 -2.88
C ARG A 250 -6.25 5.11 -4.30
N TRP A 251 -7.12 5.47 -5.24
CA TRP A 251 -6.85 5.32 -6.65
C TRP A 251 -6.58 6.67 -7.29
N LEU A 252 -5.68 6.66 -8.25
CA LEU A 252 -5.46 7.78 -9.16
C LEU A 252 -5.54 7.25 -10.58
N LYS A 253 -6.48 7.78 -11.36
CA LYS A 253 -6.55 7.59 -12.81
C LYS A 253 -6.14 8.89 -13.50
N GLN A 254 -5.25 8.75 -14.47
CA GLN A 254 -4.77 9.87 -15.26
C GLN A 254 -4.28 9.40 -16.63
N VAL A 255 -4.25 10.33 -17.57
CA VAL A 255 -3.51 10.16 -18.82
C VAL A 255 -2.09 10.67 -18.58
N ILE A 256 -1.08 9.93 -19.02
CA ILE A 256 0.32 10.32 -18.95
C ILE A 256 0.94 10.32 -20.35
N GLY A 257 2.11 10.94 -20.50
CA GLY A 257 2.76 11.12 -21.81
C GLY A 257 2.11 12.23 -22.64
N GLY A 258 2.57 12.41 -23.88
CA GLY A 258 2.05 13.49 -24.73
C GLY A 258 2.53 14.85 -24.25
N TRP A 259 3.81 15.14 -24.48
CA TRP A 259 4.63 16.29 -24.02
C TRP A 259 3.96 17.68 -23.95
N ASN A 260 2.83 17.93 -24.63
CA ASN A 260 2.14 19.22 -24.67
C ASN A 260 0.76 19.25 -24.00
N ASP A 261 0.21 18.12 -23.51
CA ASP A 261 -1.20 18.00 -23.11
C ASP A 261 -1.42 17.13 -21.85
N LEU A 262 -0.46 17.09 -20.92
CA LEU A 262 -0.56 16.24 -19.71
C LEU A 262 -1.82 16.51 -18.87
N ASP A 263 -2.31 17.76 -18.86
CA ASP A 263 -3.51 18.15 -18.11
C ASP A 263 -4.79 18.14 -18.97
N ALA A 264 -4.71 17.79 -20.26
CA ALA A 264 -5.83 17.96 -21.21
C ALA A 264 -7.07 17.11 -20.89
N TYR A 265 -6.92 16.08 -20.05
CA TYR A 265 -8.01 15.14 -19.70
C TYR A 265 -8.37 15.16 -18.21
N GLY A 266 -7.64 15.91 -17.38
CA GLY A 266 -7.83 15.90 -15.94
C GLY A 266 -7.42 14.57 -15.27
N SER A 267 -7.88 14.37 -14.04
CA SER A 267 -7.65 13.15 -13.26
C SER A 267 -8.89 12.72 -12.49
N MET A 268 -8.92 11.45 -12.07
CA MET A 268 -9.88 10.97 -11.09
C MET A 268 -9.16 10.41 -9.87
N ASP A 269 -9.47 10.99 -8.73
CA ASP A 269 -9.03 10.57 -7.42
C ASP A 269 -10.16 9.82 -6.73
N VAL A 270 -9.89 8.62 -6.25
CA VAL A 270 -10.87 7.83 -5.49
C VAL A 270 -10.27 7.53 -4.13
N CYS A 271 -11.02 7.74 -3.06
CA CYS A 271 -10.62 7.38 -1.71
C CYS A 271 -11.68 6.47 -1.10
N GLY A 272 -11.25 5.31 -0.60
CA GLY A 272 -12.11 4.34 0.06
C GLY A 272 -11.57 3.93 1.42
N ILE A 273 -12.51 3.70 2.33
CA ILE A 273 -12.23 3.32 3.72
C ILE A 273 -12.80 1.93 3.96
N TYR A 274 -11.91 1.02 4.34
CA TYR A 274 -12.22 -0.38 4.55
C TYR A 274 -11.87 -0.82 5.95
N THR A 275 -12.63 -1.74 6.51
CA THR A 275 -12.43 -2.31 7.84
C THR A 275 -12.52 -3.82 7.75
N MET A 276 -11.87 -4.51 8.69
CA MET A 276 -11.94 -5.96 8.81
C MET A 276 -12.74 -6.35 10.06
N ASP A 277 -13.70 -7.26 9.89
CA ASP A 277 -14.45 -7.82 11.02
C ASP A 277 -13.71 -8.99 11.70
N GLU A 278 -14.28 -9.51 12.78
CA GLU A 278 -13.71 -10.62 13.56
C GLU A 278 -13.54 -11.92 12.75
N SER A 279 -14.36 -12.13 11.72
CA SER A 279 -14.26 -13.29 10.82
C SER A 279 -13.15 -13.13 9.78
N GLY A 280 -12.58 -11.93 9.65
CA GLY A 280 -11.62 -11.57 8.61
C GLY A 280 -12.29 -11.07 7.32
N GLY A 281 -13.58 -10.75 7.35
CA GLY A 281 -14.31 -10.17 6.23
C GLY A 281 -14.01 -8.68 6.09
N PHE A 282 -13.81 -8.22 4.85
CA PHE A 282 -13.57 -6.81 4.54
C PHE A 282 -14.86 -6.11 4.11
N SER A 283 -15.14 -4.95 4.70
CA SER A 283 -16.27 -4.10 4.30
C SER A 283 -15.85 -2.63 4.24
N GLY A 284 -16.46 -1.85 3.36
CA GLY A 284 -16.08 -0.46 3.13
C GLY A 284 -16.78 0.13 1.93
N SER A 285 -16.48 1.40 1.67
CA SER A 285 -17.01 2.17 0.55
C SER A 285 -15.96 3.15 0.05
N ALA A 286 -16.08 3.56 -1.21
CA ALA A 286 -15.22 4.55 -1.84
C ALA A 286 -16.01 5.74 -2.38
N LYS A 287 -15.38 6.90 -2.38
CA LYS A 287 -15.87 8.16 -2.96
C LYS A 287 -14.88 8.60 -4.03
N SER A 288 -15.41 8.99 -5.19
CA SER A 288 -14.63 9.51 -6.31
C SER A 288 -14.75 11.03 -6.40
N GLU A 289 -13.69 11.67 -6.86
CA GLU A 289 -13.64 13.07 -7.20
C GLU A 289 -12.91 13.23 -8.53
N HIS A 290 -13.43 14.08 -9.41
CA HIS A 290 -12.84 14.34 -10.71
C HIS A 290 -12.25 15.75 -10.73
N THR A 291 -10.96 15.83 -11.05
CA THR A 291 -10.27 17.08 -11.30
C THR A 291 -10.35 17.37 -12.80
N PRO A 292 -11.06 18.42 -13.24
CA PRO A 292 -11.16 18.74 -14.65
C PRO A 292 -9.81 19.18 -15.24
N PRO A 293 -9.67 19.17 -16.58
CA PRO A 293 -8.51 19.73 -17.26
C PRO A 293 -8.22 21.17 -16.85
N SER A 294 -6.95 21.54 -16.77
CA SER A 294 -6.52 22.94 -16.67
C SER A 294 -6.95 23.70 -17.93
N ALA A 295 -7.67 24.81 -17.78
CA ALA A 295 -8.07 25.63 -18.93
C ALA A 295 -6.85 26.38 -19.52
N SER A 296 -6.55 26.12 -20.79
CA SER A 296 -5.53 26.82 -21.58
C SER A 296 -5.97 28.22 -22.02
#